data_AF-A0A8I1TM64-F1
#
_entry.id   AF-A0A8I1TM64-F1
#
_cell.length_a   1.000
_cell.length_b   1.000
_cell.length_c   1.000
_cell.angle_alpha   90.00
_cell.angle_beta   90.00
_cell.angle_gamma   90.00
#
_symmetry.space_group_name_H-M   'P 1'
#
loop_
_entity.id
_entity.type
_entity.pdbx_description
1 polymer ?
#
loop_
_entity_poly.entity_id
_entity_poly.type
_entity_poly.pdbx_seq_one_letter_code
_entity_poly.pdbx_strand_id
1 'polypeptide(L)' 'MNLAPTLAPFIVWLAAREPDDHVRRRHLSIVEHYLVWTADTAAEQRRDRFMADCVEKGTRRDHVAAALDRFAEYTSARG' A
#
# COMPACT_ATOMS: atom_id res chain seq x y z
N MET A 1 -10.33 8.25 8.75
CA MET A 1 -10.57 8.31 7.29
C MET A 1 -11.28 7.03 6.86
N ASN A 2 -12.34 7.11 6.05
CA ASN A 2 -13.00 5.90 5.53
C ASN A 2 -12.23 5.38 4.32
N LEU A 3 -11.50 4.27 4.48
CA LEU A 3 -10.66 3.67 3.44
C LEU A 3 -11.38 2.60 2.62
N ALA A 4 -12.57 2.17 3.03
CA ALA A 4 -13.37 1.16 2.33
C ALA A 4 -13.53 1.39 0.82
N PRO A 5 -13.82 2.62 0.31
CA PRO A 5 -13.98 2.83 -1.13
C PRO A 5 -12.69 2.62 -1.93
N THR A 6 -11.51 2.76 -1.30
CA THR A 6 -10.21 2.52 -1.94
C THR A 6 -9.76 1.07 -1.75
N LEU A 7 -9.89 0.53 -0.54
CA LEU A 7 -9.38 -0.80 -0.19
C LEU A 7 -10.23 -1.93 -0.76
N ALA A 8 -11.57 -1.84 -0.74
CA ALA A 8 -12.42 -2.92 -1.27
C ALA A 8 -12.12 -3.28 -2.74
N PRO A 9 -12.08 -2.34 -3.69
CA PRO A 9 -11.71 -2.66 -5.07
C PRO A 9 -10.24 -3.06 -5.21
N PHE A 10 -9.33 -2.53 -4.39
CA PHE A 10 -7.93 -2.95 -4.38
C PHE A 10 -7.77 -4.41 -3.93
N ILE A 11 -8.51 -4.86 -2.91
CA ILE A 11 -8.51 -6.26 -2.42
C ILE A 11 -8.90 -7.21 -3.55
N VAL A 12 -10.00 -6.90 -4.26
CA VAL A 12 -10.48 -7.73 -5.38
C VAL A 12 -9.46 -7.77 -6.51
N TRP A 13 -8.90 -6.63 -6.88
CA TRP A 13 -7.87 -6.53 -7.91
C TRP A 13 -6.59 -7.31 -7.54
N LEU A 14 -6.18 -7.24 -6.27
CA LEU A 14 -4.98 -7.91 -5.77
C LEU A 14 -5.18 -9.43 -5.72
N ALA A 15 -6.36 -9.91 -5.35
CA ALA A 15 -6.70 -11.33 -5.32
C ALA A 15 -6.56 -12.03 -6.68
N ALA A 16 -6.78 -11.30 -7.78
CA ALA A 16 -6.62 -11.83 -9.13
C ALA A 16 -5.15 -11.96 -9.59
N ARG A 17 -4.20 -11.33 -8.89
CA ARG A 17 -2.79 -11.22 -9.30
C ARG A 17 -1.80 -11.87 -8.34
N GLU A 18 -2.15 -11.87 -7.06
CA GLU A 18 -1.32 -12.42 -6.00
C GLU A 18 -2.02 -13.64 -5.41
N PRO A 19 -1.66 -14.87 -5.81
CA PRO A 19 -2.31 -16.08 -5.30
C PRO A 19 -1.97 -16.36 -3.84
N ASP A 20 -0.84 -15.86 -3.33
CA ASP A 20 -0.40 -16.09 -1.96
C ASP A 20 -1.17 -15.21 -0.94
N ASP A 21 -1.97 -15.85 -0.09
CA ASP A 21 -2.74 -15.20 0.98
C ASP A 21 -1.90 -14.38 1.96
N HIS A 22 -0.72 -14.88 2.31
CA HIS A 22 0.16 -14.22 3.26
C HIS A 22 0.73 -12.93 2.66
N VAL A 23 1.11 -12.96 1.38
CA VAL A 23 1.57 -11.79 0.64
C VAL A 23 0.43 -10.77 0.48
N ARG A 24 -0.79 -11.22 0.13
CA ARG A 24 -1.97 -10.34 0.04
C ARG A 24 -2.25 -9.60 1.34
N ARG A 25 -2.29 -10.31 2.47
CA ARG A 25 -2.54 -9.71 3.79
C ARG A 25 -1.46 -8.69 4.15
N ARG A 26 -0.21 -8.98 3.84
CA ARG A 26 0.90 -8.05 4.07
C ARG A 26 0.75 -6.79 3.22
N HIS A 27 0.49 -6.93 1.92
CA HIS A 27 0.26 -5.79 1.03
C HIS A 27 -0.91 -4.94 1.52
N LEU A 28 -2.01 -5.57 1.95
CA LEU A 28 -3.17 -4.85 2.47
C LEU A 28 -2.85 -4.06 3.73
N SER A 29 -2.17 -4.67 4.70
CA SER A 29 -1.78 -3.98 5.93
C SER A 29 -0.87 -2.77 5.66
N ILE A 30 0.10 -2.91 4.75
CA ILE A 30 1.01 -1.83 4.40
C ILE A 30 0.28 -0.71 3.64
N VAL A 31 -0.59 -1.04 2.68
CA VAL A 31 -1.35 -0.05 1.90
C VAL A 31 -2.37 0.68 2.77
N GLU A 32 -3.06 -0.03 3.67
CA GLU A 32 -3.93 0.59 4.66
C GLU A 32 -3.16 1.59 5.52
N HIS A 33 -2.01 1.17 6.07
CA HIS A 33 -1.16 2.07 6.86
C HIS A 33 -0.68 3.28 6.05
N TYR A 34 -0.28 3.07 4.79
CA TYR A 34 0.11 4.15 3.88
C TYR A 34 -1.03 5.15 3.65
N LEU A 35 -2.25 4.68 3.43
CA LEU A 35 -3.41 5.55 3.22
C LEU A 35 -3.77 6.35 4.48
N VAL A 36 -3.66 5.75 5.67
CA VAL A 36 -3.83 6.47 6.94
C VAL A 36 -2.73 7.51 7.12
N TRP A 37 -1.48 7.13 6.89
CA TRP A 37 -0.31 8.00 7.06
C TRP A 37 -0.30 9.19 6.09
N THR A 38 -0.80 8.99 4.87
CA THR A 38 -0.86 10.03 3.83
C THR A 38 -2.07 10.96 3.93
N ALA A 39 -3.04 10.66 4.79
CA ALA A 39 -4.31 11.39 4.91
C ALA A 39 -4.14 12.88 5.24
N ASP A 40 -3.04 13.27 5.90
CA ASP A 40 -2.79 14.63 6.40
C ASP A 40 -1.50 15.27 5.81
N THR A 41 -0.73 14.54 5.01
CA THR A 41 0.62 14.96 4.58
C THR A 41 0.61 15.49 3.15
N ALA A 42 1.32 16.60 2.84
CA ALA A 42 1.48 17.11 1.47
C ALA A 42 1.99 16.02 0.48
N ALA A 43 1.62 16.14 -0.81
CA ALA A 43 1.74 15.05 -1.79
C ALA A 43 3.17 14.66 -2.17
N GLU A 44 4.11 15.60 -2.10
CA GLU A 44 5.49 15.38 -2.54
C GLU A 44 6.23 14.46 -1.56
N GLN A 45 6.89 13.43 -2.09
CA GLN A 45 7.77 12.50 -1.35
C GLN A 45 7.09 11.56 -0.33
N ARG A 46 5.75 11.39 -0.38
CA ARG A 46 5.01 10.48 0.54
C ARG A 46 5.57 9.06 0.55
N ARG A 47 5.93 8.53 -0.64
CA ARG A 47 6.41 7.15 -0.79
C ARG A 47 7.73 6.91 -0.06
N ASP A 48 8.75 7.73 -0.35
CA ASP A 48 10.08 7.57 0.25
C ASP A 48 10.06 7.79 1.75
N ARG A 49 9.31 8.80 2.22
CA ARG A 49 9.20 9.11 3.65
C ARG A 49 8.45 8.02 4.43
N PHE A 50 7.37 7.49 3.87
CA PHE A 50 6.67 6.34 4.47
C PHE A 50 7.54 5.08 4.47
N MET A 51 8.31 4.85 3.41
CA MET A 51 9.23 3.73 3.33
C MET A 51 10.32 3.83 4.39
N ALA A 52 10.90 5.01 4.61
CA ALA A 52 11.86 5.26 5.67
C ALA A 52 11.25 4.98 7.05
N ASP A 53 10.06 5.52 7.36
CA ASP A 53 9.36 5.31 8.63
C ASP A 53 9.09 3.81 8.90
N CYS A 54 8.64 3.06 7.89
CA CYS A 54 8.41 1.63 8.02
C CYS A 54 9.70 0.84 8.29
N VAL A 55 10.81 1.24 7.65
CA VAL A 55 12.12 0.60 7.86
C VAL A 55 12.68 0.93 9.23
N GLU A 56 12.55 2.16 9.72
CA GLU A 56 12.91 2.55 11.08
C GLU A 56 12.12 1.75 12.13
N LYS A 57 10.87 1.40 11.84
CA LYS A 57 10.02 0.52 12.66
C LYS A 57 10.31 -0.98 12.51
N GLY A 58 11.30 -1.36 11.69
CA GLY A 58 11.75 -2.74 11.52
C GLY A 58 11.07 -3.51 10.38
N THR A 59 10.27 -2.86 9.54
CA THR A 59 9.68 -3.51 8.35
C THR A 59 10.71 -3.61 7.23
N ARG A 60 10.79 -4.77 6.56
CA ARG A 60 11.70 -4.95 5.42
C ARG A 60 11.32 -4.03 4.26
N ARG A 61 12.30 -3.26 3.77
CA ARG A 61 12.13 -2.30 2.67
C ARG A 61 11.49 -2.93 1.43
N ASP A 62 11.90 -4.14 1.07
CA ASP A 62 11.39 -4.85 -0.11
C ASP A 62 9.88 -5.14 -0.01
N HIS A 63 9.40 -5.48 1.18
CA HIS A 63 7.97 -5.73 1.40
C HIS A 63 7.16 -4.45 1.26
N VAL A 64 7.69 -3.33 1.76
CA VAL A 64 7.04 -2.02 1.65
C VAL A 64 7.01 -1.58 0.19
N ALA A 65 8.14 -1.68 -0.52
CA ALA A 65 8.23 -1.34 -1.93
C ALA A 65 7.25 -2.16 -2.77
N ALA A 66 7.23 -3.48 -2.61
CA ALA A 66 6.32 -4.37 -3.35
C ALA A 66 4.84 -4.03 -3.11
N ALA A 67 4.45 -3.76 -1.86
CA ALA A 67 3.08 -3.37 -1.55
C ALA A 67 2.69 -2.05 -2.23
N LEU A 68 3.57 -1.05 -2.17
CA LEU A 68 3.33 0.26 -2.77
C LEU A 68 3.36 0.20 -4.30
N ASP A 69 4.16 -0.68 -4.91
CA ASP A 69 4.17 -0.89 -6.36
C ASP A 69 2.87 -1.52 -6.85
N ARG A 70 2.34 -2.52 -6.13
CA ARG A 70 1.02 -3.08 -6.45
C ARG A 70 -0.09 -2.05 -6.32
N PHE A 71 -0.01 -1.18 -5.30
CA PHE A 71 -0.98 -0.11 -5.15
C PHE A 71 -0.86 0.94 -6.26
N ALA A 72 0.37 1.32 -6.65
CA ALA A 72 0.61 2.22 -7.78
C ALA A 72 0.06 1.64 -9.10
N GLU A 73 0.36 0.37 -9.40
CA GLU A 73 -0.18 -0.36 -10.56
C GLU A 73 -1.71 -0.32 -10.59
N TYR A 74 -2.35 -0.60 -9.45
CA TYR A 74 -3.80 -0.51 -9.30
C TYR A 74 -4.34 0.89 -9.58
N THR A 75 -3.71 1.95 -9.06
CA THR A 75 -4.14 3.33 -9.29
C THR A 75 -3.96 3.76 -10.75
N SER A 76 -2.85 3.37 -11.39
CA SER A 76 -2.60 3.67 -12.80
C SER A 76 -3.54 2.92 -13.74
N ALA A 77 -4.00 1.71 -13.39
CA ALA A 77 -4.98 0.96 -14.19
C ALA A 77 -6.41 1.55 -14.14
N ARG A 78 -6.67 2.52 -13.25
CA ARG A 78 -7.97 3.16 -13.06
C ARG A 78 -8.04 4.62 -13.52
N GLY A 79 -6.91 5.20 -13.92
CA GLY A 79 -6.80 6.55 -14.49
C GLY A 79 -6.66 6.49 -16.00
#